data_AF-A0A2A6C5W1-F1
#
_entry.id   AF-A0A2A6C5W1-F1
#
_cell.length_a   1.000
_cell.length_b   1.000
_cell.length_c   1.000
_cell.angle_alpha   90.00
_cell.angle_beta   90.00
_cell.angle_gamma   90.00
#
_symmetry.space_group_name_H-M   'P 1'
#
loop_
_entity.id
_entity.type
_entity.pdbx_description
1 polymer ?
#
loop_
_entity_poly.entity_id
_entity_poly.type
_entity_poly.pdbx_seq_one_letter_code
_entity_poly.pdbx_strand_id
1 'polypeptide(L)'
;MRLLVLLLVVFCAGEAGQNSNNTPRWFECGGTRESEDIAWFFIWNGCRGSLLKINRCCKQHDACYLRGKEYTELHPNETWQQRWEGFTFCNQRFDSCLLDVASLNPLANSPLDHICNAIYAGMSAVAWLFAPTA
;
A
#
# COMPACT_ATOMS: atom_id res chain seq x y z
N MET A 1 -20.73 16.18 -24.53
CA MET A 1 -20.01 15.79 -23.29
C MET A 1 -20.06 14.27 -22.99
N ARG A 2 -20.14 13.38 -24.01
CA ARG A 2 -20.08 11.91 -23.79
C ARG A 2 -18.87 11.24 -24.45
N LEU A 3 -18.10 11.96 -25.27
CA LEU A 3 -16.89 11.43 -25.93
C LEU A 3 -15.63 11.47 -25.05
N LEU A 4 -15.55 12.39 -24.08
CA LEU A 4 -14.34 12.55 -23.25
C LEU A 4 -14.18 11.45 -22.18
N VAL A 5 -15.28 10.86 -21.72
CA VAL A 5 -15.26 9.78 -20.71
C VAL A 5 -14.84 8.44 -21.34
N LEU A 6 -15.18 8.21 -22.61
CA LEU A 6 -14.73 7.01 -23.35
C LEU A 6 -13.23 7.06 -23.69
N LEU A 7 -12.66 8.24 -23.95
CA LEU A 7 -11.22 8.38 -24.16
C LEU A 7 -10.40 8.13 -22.88
N LEU A 8 -10.88 8.53 -21.70
CA LEU A 8 -10.19 8.24 -20.43
C LEU A 8 -10.27 6.76 -20.04
N VAL A 9 -11.37 6.07 -20.35
CA VAL A 9 -11.49 4.61 -20.11
C VAL A 9 -10.65 3.82 -21.11
N VAL A 10 -10.49 4.28 -22.36
CA VAL A 10 -9.65 3.61 -23.36
C VAL A 10 -8.15 3.87 -23.12
N PHE A 11 -7.75 5.01 -22.56
CA PHE A 11 -6.35 5.21 -22.13
C PHE A 11 -6.01 4.44 -20.83
N CYS A 12 -6.96 4.20 -19.92
CA CYS A 12 -6.75 3.30 -18.77
C CYS A 12 -6.87 1.81 -19.12
N ALA A 13 -7.54 1.45 -20.22
CA ALA A 13 -7.61 0.07 -20.72
C ALA A 13 -6.51 -0.27 -21.75
N GLY A 14 -5.88 0.75 -22.36
CA GLY A 14 -4.82 0.60 -23.37
C GLY A 14 -3.47 0.10 -22.82
N GLU A 15 -3.24 0.17 -21.51
CA GLU A 15 -2.07 -0.42 -20.84
C GLU A 15 -2.36 -1.82 -20.26
N ALA A 16 -3.58 -2.36 -20.42
CA ALA A 16 -3.89 -3.73 -20.03
C ALA A 16 -3.47 -4.77 -21.10
N GLY A 17 -2.78 -4.32 -22.16
CA GLY A 17 -2.53 -5.10 -23.38
C GLY A 17 -1.07 -5.35 -23.73
N GLN A 18 -0.09 -5.13 -22.85
CA GLN A 18 1.31 -5.49 -23.11
C GLN A 18 2.01 -6.04 -21.85
N ASN A 19 2.28 -7.35 -21.87
CA ASN A 19 3.09 -8.12 -20.92
C ASN A 19 2.66 -8.08 -19.44
N SER A 20 2.09 -9.18 -18.99
CA SER A 20 1.61 -9.47 -17.63
C SER A 20 2.68 -9.50 -16.52
N ASN A 21 3.85 -8.86 -16.68
CA ASN A 21 4.98 -8.99 -15.75
C ASN A 21 5.58 -7.67 -15.25
N ASN A 22 5.11 -6.50 -15.70
CA ASN A 22 5.71 -5.23 -15.26
C ASN A 22 4.72 -4.46 -14.38
N THR A 23 5.06 -4.32 -13.10
CA THR A 23 4.36 -3.41 -12.19
C THR A 23 4.33 -2.01 -12.78
N PRO A 24 3.16 -1.36 -12.83
CA PRO A 24 3.08 -0.05 -13.44
C PRO A 24 3.87 0.98 -12.63
N ARG A 25 4.42 1.99 -13.30
CA ARG A 25 5.27 3.02 -12.65
C ARG A 25 4.54 3.89 -11.63
N TRP A 26 3.21 3.92 -11.67
CA TRP A 26 2.39 4.66 -10.70
C TRP A 26 2.11 3.86 -9.42
N PHE A 27 2.43 2.56 -9.40
CA PHE A 27 2.29 1.72 -8.24
C PHE A 27 3.55 1.82 -7.40
N GLU A 28 3.38 2.31 -6.17
CA GLU A 28 4.43 2.74 -5.24
C GLU A 28 4.16 2.09 -3.87
N CYS A 29 3.72 0.84 -3.86
CA CYS A 29 3.51 0.10 -2.62
C CYS A 29 4.66 -0.89 -2.42
N GLY A 30 5.64 -0.49 -1.62
CA GLY A 30 6.87 -1.26 -1.37
C GLY A 30 8.06 -0.31 -1.39
N GLY A 31 8.90 -0.35 -0.36
CA GLY A 31 10.06 0.55 -0.25
C GLY A 31 11.17 0.31 -1.28
N THR A 32 11.05 -0.76 -2.09
CA THR A 32 11.98 -1.13 -3.16
C THR A 32 11.21 -1.61 -4.39
N ARG A 33 11.85 -1.59 -5.55
CA ARG A 33 11.21 -2.08 -6.78
C ARG A 33 10.80 -3.56 -6.72
N GLU A 34 11.60 -4.39 -6.07
CA GLU A 34 11.31 -5.82 -5.87
C GLU A 34 10.08 -6.01 -4.97
N SER A 35 9.95 -5.23 -3.90
CA SER A 35 8.79 -5.28 -3.02
C SER A 35 7.52 -4.71 -3.67
N GLU A 36 7.66 -3.69 -4.52
CA GLU A 36 6.57 -3.20 -5.39
C GLU A 36 6.06 -4.29 -6.32
N ASP A 37 6.95 -5.06 -6.96
CA ASP A 37 6.55 -6.14 -7.87
C ASP A 37 5.80 -7.27 -7.15
N ILE A 38 6.24 -7.62 -5.96
CA ILE A 38 5.57 -8.62 -5.11
C ILE A 38 4.19 -8.09 -4.67
N ALA A 39 4.12 -6.87 -4.14
CA ALA A 39 2.88 -6.27 -3.69
C ALA A 39 1.87 -6.13 -4.85
N TRP A 40 2.33 -5.69 -6.01
CA TRP A 40 1.53 -5.60 -7.23
C TRP A 40 0.93 -6.95 -7.60
N PHE A 41 1.73 -8.03 -7.63
CA PHE A 41 1.25 -9.37 -7.95
C PHE A 41 0.10 -9.80 -7.04
N PHE A 42 0.29 -9.68 -5.72
CA PHE A 42 -0.75 -10.10 -4.77
C PHE A 42 -1.99 -9.21 -4.86
N ILE A 43 -1.83 -7.89 -4.91
CA ILE A 43 -2.96 -6.95 -4.93
C ILE A 43 -3.73 -7.04 -6.24
N TRP A 44 -3.06 -7.20 -7.38
CA TRP A 44 -3.72 -7.35 -8.68
C TRP A 44 -4.57 -8.62 -8.75
N ASN A 45 -4.10 -9.72 -8.17
CA ASN A 45 -4.79 -11.01 -8.22
C ASN A 45 -5.84 -11.20 -7.10
N GLY A 46 -5.61 -10.62 -5.92
CA GLY A 46 -6.48 -10.82 -4.75
C GLY A 46 -7.32 -9.60 -4.34
N CYS A 47 -6.93 -8.39 -4.74
CA CYS A 47 -7.50 -7.14 -4.25
C CYS A 47 -7.74 -6.09 -5.35
N ARG A 48 -7.93 -6.51 -6.61
CA ARG A 48 -7.94 -5.59 -7.76
C ARG A 48 -8.90 -4.41 -7.60
N GLY A 49 -10.09 -4.63 -7.05
CA GLY A 49 -11.09 -3.58 -6.82
C GLY A 49 -10.65 -2.50 -5.81
N SER A 50 -9.70 -2.83 -4.94
CA SER A 50 -9.18 -1.97 -3.88
C SER A 50 -7.77 -1.45 -4.17
N LEU A 51 -7.19 -1.83 -5.31
CA LEU A 51 -5.80 -1.57 -5.67
C LEU A 51 -5.37 -0.12 -5.47
N LEU A 52 -6.12 0.83 -6.01
CA LEU A 52 -5.79 2.26 -5.91
C LEU A 52 -5.82 2.77 -4.47
N LYS A 53 -6.69 2.22 -3.62
CA LYS A 53 -6.77 2.59 -2.21
C LYS A 53 -5.59 2.02 -1.43
N ILE A 54 -5.24 0.75 -1.67
CA ILE A 54 -4.08 0.10 -1.05
C ILE A 54 -2.80 0.84 -1.43
N ASN A 55 -2.60 1.12 -2.72
CA ASN A 55 -1.45 1.89 -3.20
C ASN A 55 -1.34 3.25 -2.50
N ARG A 56 -2.48 3.94 -2.29
CA ARG A 56 -2.51 5.19 -1.53
C ARG A 56 -2.11 5.00 -0.07
N CYS A 57 -2.57 3.93 0.59
CA CYS A 57 -2.20 3.63 1.97
C CYS A 57 -0.68 3.40 2.10
N CYS A 58 -0.08 2.62 1.19
CA CYS A 58 1.36 2.38 1.19
C CYS A 58 2.14 3.68 0.98
N LYS A 59 1.76 4.49 -0.03
CA LYS A 59 2.40 5.79 -0.27
C LYS A 59 2.36 6.72 0.94
N GLN A 60 1.25 6.72 1.69
CA GLN A 60 1.11 7.52 2.91
C GLN A 60 1.98 6.97 4.06
N HIS A 61 2.10 5.65 4.16
CA HIS A 61 2.95 4.97 5.13
C HIS A 61 4.43 5.23 4.86
N ASP A 62 4.89 5.07 3.62
CA ASP A 62 6.27 5.34 3.21
C ASP A 62 6.64 6.81 3.45
N ALA A 63 5.74 7.75 3.11
CA ALA A 63 5.94 9.17 3.40
C ALA A 63 5.91 9.50 4.90
N CYS A 64 5.27 8.69 5.73
CA CYS A 64 5.32 8.81 7.19
C CYS A 64 6.68 8.36 7.72
N TYR A 65 7.15 7.19 7.27
CA TYR A 65 8.46 6.64 7.62
C TYR A 65 9.61 7.56 7.21
N LEU A 66 9.57 8.09 5.98
CA LEU A 66 10.61 8.99 5.49
C LEU A 66 10.74 10.25 6.36
N ARG A 67 9.61 10.85 6.74
CA ARG A 67 9.61 12.02 7.66
C ARG A 67 10.13 11.66 9.05
N GLY A 68 9.80 10.48 9.58
CA GLY A 68 10.33 10.00 10.85
C GLY A 68 11.85 9.82 10.81
N LYS A 69 12.36 9.30 9.69
CA LYS A 69 13.80 9.14 9.45
C LYS A 69 14.52 10.49 9.34
N GLU A 70 14.02 11.41 8.53
CA GLU A 70 14.55 12.77 8.39
C GLU A 70 14.56 13.50 9.74
N TYR A 71 13.49 13.35 10.53
CA TYR A 71 13.43 13.92 11.87
C TYR A 71 14.51 13.34 12.80
N THR A 72 14.71 12.01 12.76
CA THR A 72 15.74 11.32 13.56
C THR A 72 17.15 11.77 13.18
N GLU A 73 17.43 11.96 11.89
CA GLU A 73 18.72 12.46 11.40
C GLU A 73 19.02 13.87 11.90
N LEU A 74 18.00 14.72 12.03
CA LEU A 74 18.10 16.07 12.59
C LEU A 74 18.18 16.08 14.13
N HIS A 75 17.75 15.01 14.80
CA HIS A 75 17.73 14.87 16.25
C HIS A 75 18.50 13.61 16.71
N PRO A 76 19.83 13.60 16.57
CA PRO A 76 20.64 12.40 16.84
C PRO A 76 20.58 11.93 18.30
N ASN A 77 20.15 12.80 19.22
CA ASN A 77 19.98 12.51 20.64
C ASN A 77 18.63 11.88 20.99
N GLU A 78 17.74 11.64 20.01
CA GLU A 78 16.51 10.89 20.27
C GLU A 78 16.80 9.50 20.80
N THR A 79 16.06 9.14 21.84
CA THR A 79 16.09 7.81 22.41
C THR A 79 15.50 6.79 21.44
N TRP A 80 15.91 5.53 21.59
CA TRP A 80 15.33 4.42 20.83
C TRP A 80 13.80 4.35 20.98
N GLN A 81 13.29 4.68 22.18
CA GLN A 81 11.85 4.70 22.45
C GLN A 81 11.10 5.74 21.61
N GLN A 82 11.64 6.95 21.46
CA GLN A 82 11.00 8.00 20.65
C GLN A 82 10.93 7.61 19.17
N ARG A 83 12.00 6.99 18.64
CA ARG A 83 12.00 6.43 17.27
C ARG A 83 10.94 5.35 17.11
N TRP A 84 10.86 4.44 18.08
CA TRP A 84 9.86 3.36 18.09
C TRP A 84 8.42 3.89 18.12
N GLU A 85 8.15 4.94 18.90
CA GLU A 85 6.84 5.61 18.94
C GLU A 85 6.47 6.21 17.57
N GLY A 86 7.45 6.83 16.88
CA GLY A 86 7.26 7.33 15.51
C GLY A 86 6.91 6.24 14.50
N PHE A 87 7.63 5.11 14.51
CA PHE A 87 7.32 3.97 13.64
C PHE A 87 5.96 3.34 13.95
N THR A 88 5.66 3.17 15.24
CA THR A 88 4.36 2.66 15.72
C THR A 88 3.22 3.54 15.23
N PHE A 89 3.38 4.88 15.30
CA PHE A 89 2.39 5.82 14.78
C PHE A 89 2.14 5.65 13.27
N CYS A 90 3.20 5.51 12.48
CA CYS A 90 3.07 5.29 11.03
C CYS A 90 2.36 3.97 10.72
N ASN A 91 2.70 2.88 11.41
CA ASN A 91 2.07 1.57 11.24
C ASN A 91 0.59 1.57 11.64
N GLN A 92 0.24 2.19 12.77
CA GLN A 92 -1.16 2.32 13.18
C GLN A 92 -1.99 3.08 12.14
N ARG A 93 -1.42 4.13 11.54
CA ARG A 93 -2.10 4.89 10.48
C ARG A 93 -2.25 4.07 9.21
N PHE A 94 -1.27 3.24 8.88
CA PHE A 94 -1.35 2.31 7.76
C PHE A 94 -2.43 1.25 7.98
N ASP A 95 -2.48 0.63 9.15
CA ASP A 95 -3.51 -0.33 9.52
C ASP A 95 -4.91 0.29 9.46
N SER A 96 -5.08 1.50 10.01
CA SER A 96 -6.34 2.23 9.92
C SER A 96 -6.74 2.51 8.46
N CYS A 97 -5.78 2.88 7.61
CA CYS A 97 -6.04 3.09 6.19
C CYS A 97 -6.48 1.79 5.51
N LEU A 98 -5.79 0.67 5.74
CA LEU A 98 -6.15 -0.63 5.16
C LEU A 98 -7.47 -1.18 5.70
N LEU A 99 -7.80 -0.96 6.97
CA LEU A 99 -9.07 -1.37 7.58
C LEU A 99 -10.27 -0.65 6.94
N ASP A 100 -10.13 0.63 6.61
CA ASP A 100 -11.16 1.35 5.84
C ASP A 100 -11.31 0.78 4.42
N VAL A 101 -10.26 0.19 3.86
CA VAL A 101 -10.34 -0.52 2.57
C VAL A 101 -10.99 -1.89 2.73
N ALA A 102 -10.73 -2.60 3.82
CA ALA A 102 -11.33 -3.90 4.15
C ALA A 102 -12.82 -3.80 4.49
N SER A 103 -13.22 -2.74 5.20
CA SER A 103 -14.59 -2.52 5.68
C SER A 103 -15.56 -2.00 4.62
N LEU A 104 -15.06 -1.57 3.45
CA LEU A 104 -15.89 -1.14 2.31
C LEU A 104 -16.45 -2.30 1.45
N ASN A 105 -16.21 -3.57 1.84
CA ASN A 105 -17.00 -4.71 1.35
C ASN A 105 -17.94 -5.20 2.47
N PRO A 106 -19.23 -4.79 2.49
CA PRO A 106 -20.18 -5.19 3.51
C PRO A 106 -20.63 -6.67 3.45
N LEU A 107 -19.89 -7.54 2.77
CA LEU A 107 -20.23 -8.94 2.55
C LEU A 107 -18.95 -9.77 2.56
N ALA A 108 -18.43 -10.11 3.75
CA ALA A 108 -17.39 -11.15 3.92
C ALA A 108 -17.96 -12.56 3.60
N ASN A 109 -18.57 -12.73 2.43
CA ASN A 109 -19.25 -13.95 2.00
C ASN A 109 -18.65 -14.51 0.69
N SER A 110 -17.63 -13.86 0.13
CA SER A 110 -16.93 -14.38 -1.05
C SER A 110 -15.48 -14.77 -0.72
N PRO A 111 -14.96 -15.87 -1.30
CA PRO A 111 -13.55 -16.25 -1.17
C PRO A 111 -12.55 -15.15 -1.55
N LEU A 112 -12.92 -14.24 -2.46
CA LEU A 112 -12.07 -13.11 -2.88
C LEU A 112 -11.88 -12.09 -1.75
N ASP A 113 -12.90 -11.85 -0.93
CA ASP A 113 -12.81 -10.93 0.21
C ASP A 113 -11.88 -11.48 1.30
N HIS A 114 -11.90 -12.79 1.52
CA HIS A 114 -10.98 -13.47 2.44
C HIS A 114 -9.53 -13.38 1.96
N ILE A 115 -9.28 -13.57 0.66
CA ILE A 115 -7.94 -13.41 0.08
C ILE A 115 -7.46 -11.98 0.27
N CYS A 116 -8.33 -11.00 0.01
CA CYS A 116 -7.93 -9.60 0.11
C CYS A 116 -7.62 -9.18 1.56
N ASN A 117 -8.44 -9.62 2.51
CA ASN A 117 -8.16 -9.42 3.94
C ASN A 117 -6.87 -10.12 4.40
N ALA A 118 -6.58 -11.31 3.86
CA ALA A 118 -5.33 -12.01 4.14
C ALA A 118 -4.11 -11.24 3.59
N ILE A 119 -4.23 -10.65 2.40
CA ILE A 119 -3.19 -9.78 1.83
C ILE A 119 -2.97 -8.56 2.73
N TYR A 120 -4.03 -7.91 3.21
CA TYR A 120 -3.90 -6.78 4.15
C TYR A 120 -3.22 -7.16 5.44
N ALA A 121 -3.63 -8.27 6.04
CA ALA A 121 -3.00 -8.78 7.26
C ALA A 121 -1.51 -9.09 7.03
N GLY A 122 -1.16 -9.65 5.87
CA GLY A 122 0.23 -9.88 5.47
C GLY A 122 1.04 -8.59 5.34
N MET A 123 0.49 -7.57 4.67
CA MET A 123 1.14 -6.27 4.51
C MET A 123 1.34 -5.56 5.85
N SER A 124 0.33 -5.58 6.72
CA SER A 124 0.41 -5.05 8.09
C SER A 124 1.50 -5.78 8.89
N ALA A 125 1.50 -7.12 8.88
CA ALA A 125 2.50 -7.91 9.59
C ALA A 125 3.93 -7.60 9.14
N VAL A 126 4.15 -7.45 7.83
CA VAL A 126 5.45 -7.03 7.27
C VAL A 126 5.84 -5.65 7.78
N ALA A 127 4.95 -4.65 7.74
CA ALA A 127 5.24 -3.30 8.23
C ALA A 127 5.62 -3.30 9.73
N TRP A 128 4.97 -4.11 10.55
CA TRP A 128 5.28 -4.26 11.98
C TRP A 128 6.58 -5.02 12.24
N LEU A 129 6.90 -6.05 11.43
CA LEU A 129 8.13 -6.82 11.55
C LEU A 129 9.39 -5.99 11.21
N PHE A 130 9.30 -5.09 10.24
CA PHE A 130 10.44 -4.27 9.78
C PHE A 130 10.53 -2.89 10.44
N ALA A 131 9.54 -2.49 11.25
CA ALA A 131 9.58 -1.26 12.06
C ALA A 131 10.86 -1.10 12.92
N PRO A 132 11.45 -2.15 13.54
CA PRO A 132 12.65 -1.99 14.36
C PRO A 132 13.95 -1.79 13.57
N THR A 133 13.92 -2.02 12.26
CA THR A 133 15.12 -2.03 11.39
C THR A 133 15.16 -0.87 10.40
N ALA A 134 14.15 -0.01 10.41
CA ALA A 134 14.01 1.14 9.51
C ALA A 134 14.72 2.39 10.02
#